data_AF-A0A1G4USL7-F1
#
_entry.id   AF-A0A1G4USL7-F1
#
_cell.length_a   1.000
_cell.length_b   1.000
_cell.length_c   1.000
_cell.angle_alpha   90.00
_cell.angle_beta   90.00
_cell.angle_gamma   90.00
#
_symmetry.space_group_name_H-M   'P 1'
#
loop_
_entity.id
_entity.type
_entity.pdbx_description
1 polymer ?
#
loop_
_entity_poly.entity_id
_entity_poly.type
_entity_poly.pdbx_seq_one_letter_code
_entity_poly.pdbx_strand_id
1 'polypeptide(L)'
;MSYRIHRGIGYGMPWAKFNELTALPRDENGASESLYSVFGSATDEQLTVPDEHYKELFYGESRRPVILEKRLLSETFTNGGREKAEIVSGHQLFQIVSTPDDTEHVMFFPNADYGRRWYRWDDMLDYQFEAYRDSVPEGDVVSRGDSCPPRDFANYLPYGHYPFANDLMLADGTPVAWNHFTIVERHPEWLPAVPSEIRWYLQKLGVLTDAGVNELRPLLAQWWG
;
A
#
# COMPACT_ATOMS: atom_id res chain seq x y z
N MET A 1 27.44 -6.53 -4.36
CA MET A 1 26.01 -6.24 -4.12
C MET A 1 25.58 -5.26 -5.19
N SER A 2 24.51 -5.56 -5.93
CA SER A 2 23.91 -4.62 -6.87
C SER A 2 22.90 -3.80 -6.07
N TYR A 3 23.18 -2.52 -5.82
CA TYR A 3 22.19 -1.62 -5.22
C TYR A 3 21.12 -1.31 -6.26
N ARG A 4 19.85 -1.49 -5.91
CA ARG A 4 18.71 -1.19 -6.79
C ARG A 4 17.83 -0.13 -6.16
N ILE A 5 17.24 0.69 -7.02
CA ILE A 5 16.22 1.65 -6.61
C ILE A 5 14.87 0.91 -6.60
N HIS A 6 14.24 0.92 -5.44
CA HIS A 6 12.87 0.47 -5.24
C HIS A 6 11.94 1.68 -5.21
N ARG A 7 10.79 1.57 -5.86
CA ARG A 7 9.73 2.59 -5.82
C ARG A 7 8.38 1.90 -5.62
N GLY A 8 7.55 2.45 -4.75
CA GLY A 8 6.26 1.88 -4.41
C GLY A 8 5.20 2.94 -4.11
N ILE A 9 3.97 2.67 -4.51
CA ILE A 9 2.78 3.32 -3.94
C ILE A 9 1.89 2.28 -3.27
N GLY A 10 1.24 2.63 -2.17
CA GLY A 10 0.33 1.72 -1.48
C GLY A 10 -0.31 2.37 -0.28
N TYR A 11 -0.79 1.57 0.65
CA TYR A 11 -1.32 2.03 1.93
C TYR A 11 -0.44 1.51 3.04
N GLY A 12 0.08 2.41 3.87
CA GLY A 12 1.10 2.05 4.83
C GLY A 12 1.06 2.87 6.10
N MET A 13 1.98 2.55 6.99
CA MET A 13 2.24 3.27 8.23
C MET A 13 3.70 3.08 8.64
N PRO A 14 4.24 3.88 9.59
CA PRO A 14 5.60 3.69 10.08
C PRO A 14 5.74 2.32 10.75
N TRP A 15 6.90 1.68 10.62
CA TRP A 15 7.14 0.34 11.14
C TRP A 15 6.94 0.25 12.65
N ALA A 16 7.40 1.25 13.39
CA ALA A 16 7.17 1.36 14.84
C ALA A 16 5.68 1.35 15.19
N LYS A 17 4.86 2.09 14.45
CA LYS A 17 3.40 2.13 14.62
C LYS A 17 2.74 0.82 14.24
N PHE A 18 3.22 0.17 13.17
CA PHE A 18 2.74 -1.16 12.80
C PHE A 18 3.01 -2.18 13.91
N ASN A 19 4.22 -2.19 14.47
CA ASN A 19 4.58 -3.07 15.59
C ASN A 19 3.75 -2.80 16.84
N GLU A 20 3.27 -1.58 17.06
CA GLU A 20 2.35 -1.25 18.17
C GLU A 20 0.95 -1.84 17.94
N LEU A 21 0.43 -1.76 16.72
CA LEU A 21 -0.97 -2.05 16.38
C LEU A 21 -1.21 -3.47 15.87
N THR A 22 -0.15 -4.19 15.49
CA THR A 22 -0.24 -5.55 14.95
C THR A 22 -0.63 -6.57 16.00
N ALA A 23 -1.47 -7.53 15.60
CA ALA A 23 -1.83 -8.68 16.42
C ALA A 23 -0.84 -9.86 16.25
N LEU A 24 0.14 -9.71 15.35
CA LEU A 24 1.14 -10.74 15.10
C LEU A 24 2.14 -10.86 16.27
N PRO A 25 2.71 -12.06 16.50
CA PRO A 25 3.83 -12.23 17.41
C PRO A 25 5.01 -11.32 17.00
N ARG A 26 5.72 -10.79 17.99
CA ARG A 26 6.87 -9.89 17.80
C ARG A 26 8.11 -10.49 18.45
N ASP A 27 9.24 -10.38 17.77
CA ASP A 27 10.56 -10.65 18.31
C ASP A 27 11.32 -9.34 18.62
N GLU A 28 12.63 -9.43 18.83
CA GLU A 28 13.50 -8.27 19.10
C GLU A 28 13.58 -7.28 17.92
N ASN A 29 13.30 -7.73 16.70
CA ASN A 29 13.31 -6.95 15.45
C ASN A 29 11.89 -6.56 14.98
N GLY A 30 10.85 -6.91 15.75
CA GLY A 30 9.45 -6.58 15.48
C GLY A 30 8.65 -7.76 14.92
N ALA A 31 7.64 -7.46 14.11
CA ALA A 31 6.72 -8.47 13.57
C ALA A 31 7.10 -8.98 12.16
N SER A 32 8.32 -8.72 11.67
CA SER A 32 8.71 -8.97 10.27
C SER A 32 8.67 -10.47 9.93
N GLU A 33 9.29 -11.33 10.74
CA GLU A 33 9.27 -12.79 10.50
C GLU A 33 7.84 -13.34 10.53
N SER A 34 7.04 -12.93 11.52
CA SER A 34 5.62 -13.29 11.61
C SER A 34 4.84 -12.83 10.37
N LEU A 35 5.10 -11.62 9.89
CA LEU A 35 4.44 -11.06 8.71
C LEU A 35 4.77 -11.89 7.46
N TYR A 36 6.06 -12.15 7.21
CA TYR A 36 6.49 -13.02 6.10
C TYR A 36 5.93 -14.43 6.22
N SER A 37 5.87 -14.99 7.42
CA SER A 37 5.31 -16.33 7.66
C SER A 37 3.82 -16.39 7.36
N VAL A 38 3.03 -15.45 7.90
CA VAL A 38 1.57 -15.38 7.71
C VAL A 38 1.23 -15.23 6.23
N PHE A 39 1.82 -14.26 5.54
CA PHE A 39 1.57 -14.06 4.11
C PHE A 39 2.14 -15.17 3.22
N GLY A 40 3.26 -15.79 3.62
CA GLY A 40 3.85 -16.92 2.88
C GLY A 40 3.03 -18.21 3.00
N SER A 41 2.24 -18.34 4.06
CA SER A 41 1.35 -19.49 4.29
C SER A 41 -0.09 -19.27 3.81
N ALA A 42 -0.45 -18.04 3.42
CA ALA A 42 -1.80 -17.70 3.02
C ALA A 42 -2.19 -18.38 1.69
N THR A 43 -3.36 -18.99 1.66
CA THR A 43 -3.87 -19.69 0.46
C THR A 43 -4.83 -18.82 -0.36
N ASP A 44 -5.03 -19.18 -1.63
CA ASP A 44 -6.00 -18.51 -2.51
C ASP A 44 -7.42 -18.57 -1.96
N GLU A 45 -7.80 -19.67 -1.30
CA GLU A 45 -9.12 -19.82 -0.69
C GLU A 45 -9.32 -18.86 0.49
N GLN A 46 -8.28 -18.63 1.29
CA GLN A 46 -8.33 -17.67 2.40
C GLN A 46 -8.39 -16.23 1.89
N LEU A 47 -7.70 -15.97 0.78
CA LEU A 47 -7.56 -14.65 0.15
C LEU A 47 -8.48 -14.44 -1.05
N THR A 48 -9.54 -15.25 -1.16
CA THR A 48 -10.66 -15.00 -2.05
C THR A 48 -11.84 -14.48 -1.25
N VAL A 49 -12.34 -13.30 -1.64
CA VAL A 49 -13.51 -12.67 -1.00
C VAL A 49 -14.77 -13.51 -1.32
N PRO A 50 -15.54 -13.96 -0.32
CA PRO A 50 -16.79 -14.68 -0.55
C PRO A 50 -17.83 -13.84 -1.30
N ASP A 51 -18.66 -14.48 -2.12
CA ASP A 51 -19.73 -13.79 -2.89
C ASP A 51 -20.72 -13.03 -2.01
N GLU A 52 -21.02 -13.56 -0.82
CA GLU A 52 -21.96 -12.95 0.13
C GLU A 52 -21.41 -11.61 0.62
N HIS A 53 -20.15 -11.59 1.09
CA HIS A 53 -19.47 -10.38 1.53
C HIS A 53 -19.26 -9.39 0.37
N TYR A 54 -18.93 -9.90 -0.81
CA TYR A 54 -18.79 -9.06 -2.01
C TYR A 54 -20.11 -8.35 -2.33
N LYS A 55 -21.25 -9.06 -2.33
CA LYS A 55 -22.57 -8.47 -2.64
C LYS A 55 -23.03 -7.46 -1.60
N GLU A 56 -22.75 -7.68 -0.33
CA GLU A 56 -23.09 -6.73 0.75
C GLU A 56 -22.44 -5.34 0.57
N LEU A 57 -21.32 -5.26 -0.17
CA LEU A 57 -20.64 -4.01 -0.50
C LEU A 57 -21.35 -3.22 -1.63
N PHE A 58 -22.08 -3.87 -2.54
CA PHE A 58 -22.70 -3.22 -3.70
C PHE A 58 -24.18 -2.83 -3.51
N TYR A 59 -24.91 -3.49 -2.62
CA TYR A 59 -26.38 -3.36 -2.52
C TYR A 59 -26.90 -2.59 -1.29
N GLY A 60 -26.04 -1.83 -0.59
CA GLY A 60 -26.44 -0.89 0.47
C GLY A 60 -26.63 0.56 -0.04
N GLU A 61 -27.57 1.32 0.55
CA GLU A 61 -27.97 2.69 0.13
C GLU A 61 -26.89 3.79 0.24
N SER A 62 -25.65 3.44 0.53
CA SER A 62 -24.51 4.36 0.60
C SER A 62 -23.44 3.83 -0.34
N ARG A 63 -22.85 4.67 -1.22
CA ARG A 63 -21.67 4.30 -2.03
C ARG A 63 -20.58 3.75 -1.10
N ARG A 64 -20.51 2.42 -0.98
CA ARG A 64 -19.61 1.68 -0.11
C ARG A 64 -18.38 1.26 -0.90
N PRO A 65 -17.24 1.09 -0.23
CA PRO A 65 -15.95 0.85 -0.87
C PRO A 65 -15.99 -0.42 -1.72
N VAL A 66 -15.56 -0.28 -2.97
CA VAL A 66 -15.67 -1.32 -4.01
C VAL A 66 -14.47 -2.26 -3.90
N ILE A 67 -14.73 -3.55 -3.70
CA ILE A 67 -13.73 -4.58 -3.98
C ILE A 67 -13.68 -4.72 -5.51
N LEU A 68 -12.53 -4.40 -6.09
CA LEU A 68 -12.32 -4.48 -7.54
C LEU A 68 -11.96 -5.90 -7.95
N GLU A 69 -11.17 -6.58 -7.13
CA GLU A 69 -10.73 -7.96 -7.38
C GLU A 69 -11.05 -8.84 -6.18
N LYS A 70 -11.77 -9.94 -6.43
CA LYS A 70 -12.15 -10.88 -5.37
C LYS A 70 -11.02 -11.84 -5.02
N ARG A 71 -10.23 -12.26 -6.01
CA ARG A 71 -9.10 -13.18 -5.85
C ARG A 71 -7.84 -12.37 -5.65
N LEU A 72 -7.51 -12.09 -4.40
CA LEU A 72 -6.50 -11.10 -4.05
C LEU A 72 -5.09 -11.51 -4.48
N LEU A 73 -4.85 -12.80 -4.67
CA LEU A 73 -3.58 -13.35 -5.16
C LEU A 73 -3.49 -13.45 -6.69
N SER A 74 -4.46 -12.90 -7.41
CA SER A 74 -4.44 -12.85 -8.87
C SER A 74 -3.55 -11.71 -9.38
N GLU A 75 -2.60 -12.02 -10.27
CA GLU A 75 -1.74 -11.01 -10.93
C GLU A 75 -2.42 -10.23 -12.05
N THR A 76 -3.62 -10.67 -12.46
CA THR A 76 -4.43 -10.01 -13.47
C THR A 76 -5.86 -9.82 -12.98
N PHE A 77 -6.57 -8.89 -13.60
CA PHE A 77 -7.97 -8.64 -13.26
C PHE A 77 -8.84 -9.81 -13.74
N THR A 78 -9.58 -10.45 -12.83
CA THR A 78 -10.35 -11.67 -13.12
C THR A 78 -11.83 -11.42 -13.39
N ASN A 79 -12.25 -10.15 -13.51
CA ASN A 79 -13.65 -9.76 -13.64
C ASN A 79 -14.54 -10.36 -12.53
N GLY A 80 -14.07 -10.28 -11.29
CA GLY A 80 -14.79 -10.80 -10.11
C GLY A 80 -14.75 -12.33 -9.98
N GLY A 81 -13.63 -12.96 -10.38
CA GLY A 81 -13.40 -14.41 -10.31
C GLY A 81 -13.94 -15.20 -11.50
N ARG A 82 -14.35 -14.54 -12.58
CA ARG A 82 -14.88 -15.20 -13.80
C ARG A 82 -13.78 -15.74 -14.69
N GLU A 83 -12.64 -15.04 -14.72
CA GLU A 83 -11.50 -15.42 -15.54
C GLU A 83 -10.47 -16.21 -14.74
N LYS A 84 -9.78 -17.12 -15.41
CA LYS A 84 -8.64 -17.82 -14.82
C LYS A 84 -7.45 -16.88 -14.83
N ALA A 85 -6.78 -16.79 -13.70
CA ALA A 85 -5.53 -16.08 -13.55
C ALA A 85 -4.52 -16.93 -12.79
N GLU A 86 -3.26 -16.59 -12.99
CA GLU A 86 -2.16 -17.11 -12.21
C GLU A 86 -2.26 -16.60 -10.77
N ILE A 87 -2.06 -17.52 -9.83
CA ILE A 87 -2.10 -17.24 -8.39
C ILE A 87 -0.68 -17.19 -7.89
N VAL A 88 -0.35 -16.09 -7.20
CA VAL A 88 0.98 -15.85 -6.64
C VAL A 88 0.99 -15.93 -5.12
N SER A 89 2.20 -15.85 -4.56
CA SER A 89 2.41 -15.80 -3.11
C SER A 89 1.76 -14.56 -2.48
N GLY A 90 1.25 -14.70 -1.26
CA GLY A 90 0.78 -13.58 -0.44
C GLY A 90 1.85 -12.53 -0.16
N HIS A 91 3.14 -12.84 -0.33
CA HIS A 91 4.21 -11.84 -0.28
C HIS A 91 4.03 -10.69 -1.28
N GLN A 92 3.25 -10.88 -2.35
CA GLN A 92 2.94 -9.81 -3.31
C GLN A 92 1.94 -8.76 -2.77
N LEU A 93 1.37 -8.98 -1.58
CA LEU A 93 0.39 -8.07 -0.97
C LEU A 93 1.01 -7.01 -0.07
N PHE A 94 2.30 -7.09 0.23
CA PHE A 94 2.98 -6.09 1.04
C PHE A 94 4.44 -5.92 0.65
N GLN A 95 5.02 -4.80 1.05
CA GLN A 95 6.43 -4.51 0.93
C GLN A 95 6.89 -3.79 2.20
N ILE A 96 8.03 -4.21 2.74
CA ILE A 96 8.72 -3.46 3.79
C ILE A 96 9.63 -2.44 3.11
N VAL A 97 9.48 -1.17 3.49
CA VAL A 97 10.33 -0.06 3.04
C VAL A 97 11.44 0.07 4.06
N SER A 98 12.66 -0.26 3.65
CA SER A 98 13.84 -0.23 4.49
C SER A 98 14.91 0.62 3.82
N THR A 99 15.57 1.46 4.60
CA THR A 99 16.85 2.05 4.22
C THR A 99 17.98 1.09 4.61
N PRO A 100 19.22 1.32 4.17
CA PRO A 100 20.36 0.54 4.64
C PRO A 100 20.54 0.54 6.16
N ASP A 101 20.01 1.57 6.84
CA ASP A 101 20.21 1.80 8.26
C ASP A 101 19.02 1.34 9.12
N ASP A 102 17.78 1.32 8.60
CA ASP A 102 16.59 0.92 9.36
C ASP A 102 15.38 0.50 8.50
N THR A 103 14.44 -0.22 9.10
CA THR A 103 13.10 -0.42 8.55
C THR A 103 12.21 0.77 8.88
N GLU A 104 11.83 1.54 7.87
CA GLU A 104 11.05 2.76 8.12
C GLU A 104 9.54 2.51 8.09
N HIS A 105 9.05 1.76 7.10
CA HIS A 105 7.61 1.65 6.84
C HIS A 105 7.20 0.25 6.38
N VAL A 106 5.92 -0.05 6.55
CA VAL A 106 5.24 -1.16 5.86
C VAL A 106 4.23 -0.60 4.87
N MET A 107 4.18 -1.19 3.68
CA MET A 107 3.28 -0.84 2.60
C MET A 107 2.45 -2.07 2.23
N PHE A 108 1.15 -1.87 2.08
CA PHE A 108 0.17 -2.88 1.72
C PHE A 108 -0.47 -2.53 0.37
N PHE A 109 -0.71 -3.54 -0.45
CA PHE A 109 -1.35 -3.42 -1.76
C PHE A 109 -2.75 -4.04 -1.73
N PRO A 110 -3.72 -3.51 -2.51
CA PRO A 110 -5.07 -4.08 -2.53
C PRO A 110 -5.11 -5.54 -2.99
N ASN A 111 -4.33 -5.89 -4.01
CA ASN A 111 -4.24 -7.25 -4.55
C ASN A 111 -2.89 -7.41 -5.27
N ALA A 112 -2.59 -8.62 -5.76
CA ALA A 112 -1.34 -8.93 -6.43
C ALA A 112 -1.14 -8.19 -7.77
N ASP A 113 -2.20 -7.92 -8.56
CA ASP A 113 -2.06 -7.05 -9.75
C ASP A 113 -1.56 -5.66 -9.36
N TYR A 114 -2.11 -5.07 -8.30
CA TYR A 114 -1.62 -3.78 -7.79
C TYR A 114 -0.25 -3.90 -7.13
N GLY A 115 0.07 -4.99 -6.42
CA GLY A 115 1.42 -5.24 -5.94
C GLY A 115 2.44 -5.16 -7.08
N ARG A 116 2.17 -5.88 -8.18
CA ARG A 116 3.01 -5.86 -9.39
C ARG A 116 3.06 -4.50 -10.10
N ARG A 117 1.96 -3.73 -10.11
CA ARG A 117 1.86 -2.46 -10.86
C ARG A 117 2.30 -1.24 -10.07
N TRP A 118 2.14 -1.27 -8.76
CA TRP A 118 2.42 -0.16 -7.87
C TRP A 118 3.81 -0.25 -7.25
N TYR A 119 4.39 -1.45 -7.19
CA TYR A 119 5.77 -1.66 -6.80
C TYR A 119 6.63 -2.04 -7.99
N ARG A 120 7.80 -1.41 -8.07
CA ARG A 120 8.81 -1.71 -9.07
C ARG A 120 10.20 -1.67 -8.44
N TRP A 121 11.05 -2.53 -8.95
CA TRP A 121 12.48 -2.55 -8.66
C TRP A 121 13.19 -2.69 -10.01
N ASP A 122 14.29 -1.96 -10.21
CA ASP A 122 15.17 -2.07 -11.39
C ASP A 122 14.68 -1.39 -12.69
N ASP A 123 14.74 -0.06 -12.74
CA ASP A 123 14.86 0.65 -14.02
C ASP A 123 16.30 1.16 -14.15
N MET A 124 17.08 0.56 -15.06
CA MET A 124 18.45 1.02 -15.37
C MET A 124 18.47 2.49 -15.82
N LEU A 125 17.37 3.00 -16.39
CA LEU A 125 17.24 4.41 -16.71
C LEU A 125 17.14 5.25 -15.44
N ASP A 126 16.33 4.87 -14.45
CA ASP A 126 16.26 5.57 -13.16
C ASP A 126 17.63 5.61 -12.50
N TYR A 127 18.36 4.48 -12.47
CA TYR A 127 19.73 4.44 -11.97
C TYR A 127 20.67 5.38 -12.74
N GLN A 128 20.62 5.37 -14.08
CA GLN A 128 21.44 6.26 -14.91
C GLN A 128 21.08 7.74 -14.73
N PHE A 129 19.79 8.07 -14.63
CA PHE A 129 19.31 9.44 -14.36
C PHE A 129 19.78 9.92 -13.00
N GLU A 130 19.67 9.11 -11.96
CA GLU A 130 20.12 9.44 -10.60
C GLU A 130 21.64 9.55 -10.53
N ALA A 131 22.39 8.62 -11.14
CA ALA A 131 23.86 8.68 -11.21
C ALA A 131 24.36 9.91 -11.99
N TYR A 132 23.62 10.34 -13.02
CA TYR A 132 23.97 11.54 -13.78
C TYR A 132 23.60 12.82 -13.05
N ARG A 133 22.53 12.82 -12.24
CA ARG A 133 22.09 13.95 -11.40
C ARG A 133 23.21 14.44 -10.47
N ASP A 134 23.99 13.51 -9.92
CA ASP A 134 25.13 13.80 -9.04
C ASP A 134 26.40 14.19 -9.82
N SER A 135 26.41 14.06 -11.16
CA SER A 135 27.56 14.37 -12.03
C SER A 135 27.48 15.74 -12.71
N VAL A 136 26.36 16.44 -12.60
CA VAL A 136 26.18 17.80 -13.14
C VAL A 136 26.71 18.81 -12.10
N PRO A 137 27.69 19.65 -12.43
CA PRO A 137 28.13 20.74 -11.56
C PRO A 137 26.94 21.65 -11.21
N GLU A 138 26.85 22.10 -9.96
CA GLU A 138 25.84 23.06 -9.49
C GLU A 138 25.77 24.26 -10.44
N GLY A 139 24.74 24.35 -11.29
CA GLY A 139 24.60 25.46 -12.22
C GLY A 139 23.63 25.30 -13.39
N ASP A 140 23.46 24.08 -13.93
CA ASP A 140 22.71 23.88 -15.19
C ASP A 140 21.35 23.17 -15.06
N VAL A 141 20.84 23.00 -13.84
CA VAL A 141 19.47 22.51 -13.62
C VAL A 141 18.67 23.60 -12.93
N VAL A 142 17.61 24.04 -13.62
CA VAL A 142 16.67 25.06 -13.16
C VAL A 142 16.34 24.83 -11.69
N SER A 143 16.61 25.86 -10.90
CA SER A 143 16.46 25.90 -9.46
C SER A 143 15.03 25.57 -9.04
N ARG A 144 14.85 24.44 -8.36
CA ARG A 144 13.83 24.26 -7.32
C ARG A 144 14.40 23.42 -6.18
N GLY A 145 14.88 24.13 -5.16
CA GLY A 145 14.95 23.69 -3.76
C GLY A 145 15.89 22.53 -3.44
N ASP A 146 17.03 22.89 -2.85
CA ASP A 146 17.91 22.08 -1.99
C ASP A 146 18.36 20.70 -2.51
N SER A 147 19.57 20.73 -3.08
CA SER A 147 20.59 19.69 -3.11
C SER A 147 20.34 18.49 -2.18
N CYS A 148 19.98 17.34 -2.76
CA CYS A 148 20.02 16.06 -2.06
C CYS A 148 20.44 14.92 -2.99
N PRO A 149 21.26 13.96 -2.51
CA PRO A 149 21.49 12.68 -3.20
C PRO A 149 20.14 11.96 -3.45
N PRO A 150 20.06 10.89 -4.27
CA PRO A 150 18.87 10.05 -4.37
C PRO A 150 18.52 9.52 -2.98
N ARG A 151 17.67 10.25 -2.25
CA ARG A 151 17.36 9.96 -0.86
C ARG A 151 16.21 8.96 -0.81
N ASP A 152 16.37 8.02 0.11
CA ASP A 152 15.25 7.23 0.58
C ASP A 152 14.20 8.20 1.14
N PHE A 153 12.95 7.99 0.78
CA PHE A 153 11.85 8.78 1.31
C PHE A 153 10.56 7.97 1.39
N ALA A 154 9.71 8.39 2.32
CA ALA A 154 8.37 7.91 2.51
C ALA A 154 7.46 9.12 2.77
N ASN A 155 6.50 9.36 1.88
CA ASN A 155 5.59 10.50 1.94
C ASN A 155 4.15 10.03 1.98
N TYR A 156 3.41 10.51 2.98
CA TYR A 156 1.98 10.31 3.09
C TYR A 156 1.22 11.29 2.21
N LEU A 157 0.28 10.78 1.42
CA LEU A 157 -0.53 11.60 0.52
C LEU A 157 -1.88 11.95 1.18
N PRO A 158 -2.41 13.15 0.89
CA PRO A 158 -3.70 13.60 1.42
C PRO A 158 -4.90 12.87 0.79
N TYR A 159 -4.70 12.17 -0.32
CA TYR A 159 -5.73 11.45 -1.08
C TYR A 159 -5.26 10.05 -1.45
N GLY A 160 -6.20 9.15 -1.72
CA GLY A 160 -5.91 7.77 -2.12
C GLY A 160 -5.24 7.66 -3.49
N HIS A 161 -4.69 6.49 -3.78
CA HIS A 161 -4.16 6.15 -5.10
C HIS A 161 -5.28 5.74 -6.04
N TYR A 162 -5.22 6.13 -7.33
CA TYR A 162 -6.20 5.65 -8.33
C TYR A 162 -6.23 4.11 -8.36
N PRO A 163 -7.41 3.47 -8.40
CA PRO A 163 -8.76 4.04 -8.56
C PRO A 163 -9.46 4.46 -7.26
N PHE A 164 -8.85 4.25 -6.10
CA PHE A 164 -9.38 4.54 -4.76
C PHE A 164 -9.21 6.01 -4.34
N ALA A 165 -8.80 6.88 -5.25
CA ALA A 165 -8.45 8.28 -4.96
C ALA A 165 -9.60 9.11 -4.38
N ASN A 166 -10.84 8.70 -4.65
CA ASN A 166 -12.05 9.40 -4.22
C ASN A 166 -12.73 8.72 -3.03
N ASP A 167 -12.15 7.67 -2.46
CA ASP A 167 -12.77 6.99 -1.32
C ASP A 167 -12.34 7.71 -0.02
N LEU A 168 -13.31 8.10 0.80
CA LEU A 168 -13.10 8.80 2.07
C LEU A 168 -13.73 8.04 3.23
N MET A 169 -13.16 8.24 4.41
CA MET A 169 -13.66 7.70 5.67
C MET A 169 -13.43 8.67 6.83
N LEU A 170 -14.17 8.49 7.92
CA LEU A 170 -13.84 9.06 9.22
C LEU A 170 -12.76 8.21 9.92
N ALA A 171 -12.20 8.71 11.02
CA ALA A 171 -11.16 8.02 11.78
C ALA A 171 -11.58 6.63 12.30
N ASP A 172 -12.88 6.40 12.50
CA ASP A 172 -13.44 5.10 12.89
C ASP A 172 -13.65 4.13 11.70
N GLY A 173 -13.33 4.55 10.48
CA GLY A 173 -13.50 3.77 9.25
C GLY A 173 -14.88 3.93 8.61
N THR A 174 -15.77 4.76 9.16
CA THR A 174 -17.09 5.03 8.58
C THR A 174 -16.94 5.69 7.20
N PRO A 175 -17.51 5.13 6.12
CA PRO A 175 -17.39 5.71 4.78
C PRO A 175 -18.01 7.10 4.69
N VAL A 176 -17.33 8.00 3.98
CA VAL A 176 -17.78 9.35 3.68
C VAL A 176 -17.94 9.51 2.17
N ALA A 177 -19.02 10.14 1.74
CA ALA A 177 -19.23 10.40 0.32
C ALA A 177 -18.18 11.40 -0.21
N TRP A 178 -17.56 11.07 -1.33
CA TRP A 178 -16.67 12.00 -2.02
C TRP A 178 -17.35 13.33 -2.31
N ASN A 179 -16.60 14.41 -2.15
CA ASN A 179 -17.03 15.75 -2.55
C ASN A 179 -15.89 16.47 -3.27
N HIS A 180 -16.18 17.65 -3.83
CA HIS A 180 -15.18 18.46 -4.50
C HIS A 180 -13.99 18.76 -3.55
N PHE A 181 -12.76 18.77 -4.07
CA PHE A 181 -11.53 18.85 -3.25
C PHE A 181 -11.52 20.06 -2.28
N THR A 182 -12.03 21.21 -2.71
CA THR A 182 -12.15 22.41 -1.86
C THR A 182 -13.08 22.25 -0.66
N ILE A 183 -14.01 21.29 -0.71
CA ILE A 183 -14.87 20.92 0.41
C ILE A 183 -14.13 19.93 1.30
N VAL A 184 -13.47 18.92 0.71
CA VAL A 184 -12.69 17.92 1.46
C VAL A 184 -11.60 18.59 2.30
N GLU A 185 -10.90 19.58 1.77
CA GLU A 185 -9.88 20.37 2.51
C GLU A 185 -10.43 21.11 3.74
N ARG A 186 -11.74 21.34 3.82
CA ARG A 186 -12.40 21.99 4.97
C ARG A 186 -12.81 21.00 6.06
N HIS A 187 -12.69 19.71 5.79
CA HIS A 187 -13.05 18.62 6.68
C HIS A 187 -11.80 17.79 7.01
N PRO A 188 -10.91 18.27 7.89
CA PRO A 188 -9.68 17.56 8.25
C PRO A 188 -9.93 16.18 8.90
N GLU A 189 -11.15 15.95 9.37
CA GLU A 189 -11.62 14.66 9.88
C GLU A 189 -11.93 13.64 8.77
N TRP A 190 -12.03 14.06 7.50
CA TRP A 190 -12.20 13.17 6.36
C TRP A 190 -10.83 12.71 5.87
N LEU A 191 -10.63 11.41 5.95
CA LEU A 191 -9.38 10.74 5.65
C LEU A 191 -9.54 9.91 4.38
N PRO A 192 -8.46 9.67 3.61
CA PRO A 192 -8.49 8.67 2.54
C PRO A 192 -8.90 7.31 3.09
N ALA A 193 -9.89 6.69 2.47
CA ALA A 193 -10.32 5.36 2.87
C ALA A 193 -9.28 4.32 2.48
N VAL A 194 -9.12 3.32 3.35
CA VAL A 194 -8.31 2.14 3.03
C VAL A 194 -9.12 1.22 2.10
N PRO A 195 -8.53 0.75 0.99
CA PRO A 195 -9.19 -0.19 0.08
C PRO A 195 -9.78 -1.39 0.83
N SER A 196 -11.01 -1.77 0.47
CA SER A 196 -11.72 -2.88 1.09
C SER A 196 -10.95 -4.19 1.03
N GLU A 197 -10.17 -4.41 -0.03
CA GLU A 197 -9.32 -5.58 -0.17
C GLU A 197 -8.25 -5.64 0.92
N ILE A 198 -7.57 -4.51 1.19
CA ILE A 198 -6.57 -4.39 2.26
C ILE A 198 -7.21 -4.68 3.61
N ARG A 199 -8.36 -4.04 3.89
CA ARG A 199 -9.12 -4.31 5.11
C ARG A 199 -9.43 -5.80 5.25
N TRP A 200 -9.95 -6.41 4.19
CA TRP A 200 -10.35 -7.81 4.19
C TRP A 200 -9.19 -8.74 4.55
N TYR A 201 -8.07 -8.70 3.81
CA TYR A 201 -7.01 -9.68 4.05
C TYR A 201 -6.27 -9.43 5.36
N LEU A 202 -6.08 -8.17 5.79
CA LEU A 202 -5.38 -7.89 7.05
C LEU A 202 -6.19 -8.39 8.25
N GLN A 203 -7.51 -8.30 8.20
CA GLN A 203 -8.38 -8.85 9.23
C GLN A 203 -8.49 -10.37 9.12
N LYS A 204 -8.67 -10.90 7.90
CA LYS A 204 -8.79 -12.34 7.65
C LYS A 204 -7.57 -13.13 8.10
N LEU A 205 -6.38 -12.55 7.90
CA LEU A 205 -5.10 -13.12 8.31
C LEU A 205 -4.73 -12.78 9.77
N GLY A 206 -5.52 -11.97 10.47
CA GLY A 206 -5.25 -11.57 11.85
C GLY A 206 -4.00 -10.70 12.01
N VAL A 207 -3.67 -9.91 10.99
CA VAL A 207 -2.50 -9.01 11.00
C VAL A 207 -2.82 -7.73 11.77
N LEU A 208 -3.93 -7.06 11.42
CA LEU A 208 -4.42 -5.84 12.07
C LEU A 208 -5.88 -5.97 12.50
N THR A 209 -6.24 -5.28 13.58
CA THR A 209 -7.64 -5.03 13.96
C THR A 209 -8.28 -3.97 13.06
N ASP A 210 -9.61 -3.78 13.11
CA ASP A 210 -10.28 -2.67 12.42
C ASP A 210 -9.65 -1.31 12.71
N ALA A 211 -9.37 -1.03 13.99
CA ALA A 211 -8.72 0.20 14.39
C ALA A 211 -7.32 0.33 13.79
N GLY A 212 -6.55 -0.76 13.79
CA GLY A 212 -5.22 -0.77 13.15
C GLY A 212 -5.28 -0.53 11.65
N VAL A 213 -6.24 -1.14 10.94
CA VAL A 213 -6.45 -0.90 9.51
C VAL A 213 -6.79 0.57 9.26
N ASN A 214 -7.65 1.18 10.08
CA ASN A 214 -8.05 2.58 9.93
C ASN A 214 -6.88 3.58 10.08
N GLU A 215 -5.73 3.16 10.59
CA GLU A 215 -4.52 3.98 10.70
C GLU A 215 -3.64 3.98 9.44
N LEU A 216 -3.92 3.11 8.47
CA LEU A 216 -3.19 3.08 7.21
C LEU A 216 -3.46 4.34 6.37
N ARG A 217 -2.42 4.88 5.74
CA ARG A 217 -2.51 6.08 4.91
C ARG A 217 -1.89 5.83 3.53
N PRO A 218 -2.37 6.51 2.48
CA PRO A 218 -1.74 6.45 1.17
C PRO A 218 -0.27 6.86 1.29
N LEU A 219 0.63 5.99 0.85
CA LEU A 219 2.07 6.12 0.95
C LEU A 219 2.68 6.08 -0.44
N LEU A 220 3.63 6.97 -0.70
CA LEU A 220 4.58 6.92 -1.81
C LEU A 220 5.98 6.79 -1.20
N ALA A 221 6.76 5.81 -1.66
CA ALA A 221 8.11 5.58 -1.16
C ALA A 221 9.13 5.28 -2.26
N GLN A 222 10.37 5.65 -2.00
CA GLN A 222 11.57 5.26 -2.75
C GLN A 222 12.65 4.86 -1.76
N TRP A 223 13.37 3.77 -2.03
CA TRP A 223 14.49 3.36 -1.19
C TRP A 223 15.54 2.56 -1.97
N TRP A 224 16.78 2.51 -1.46
CA TRP A 224 17.83 1.63 -1.94
C TRP A 224 17.84 0.28 -1.22
N GLY A 225 18.03 -0.81 -1.96
CA GLY A 225 18.06 -2.19 -1.45
C GLY A 225 18.93 -3.14 -2.27
#